data_AF-B5JUQ9-F1
#
_entry.id   AF-B5JUQ9-F1
#
_cell.length_a   1.000
_cell.length_b   1.000
_cell.length_c   1.000
_cell.angle_alpha   90.00
_cell.angle_beta   90.00
_cell.angle_gamma   90.00
#
_symmetry.space_group_name_H-M   'P 1'
#
loop_
_entity.id
_entity.type
_entity.pdbx_description
1 polymer ?
#
loop_
_entity_poly.entity_id
_entity_poly.type
_entity_poly.pdbx_seq_one_letter_code
_entity_poly.pdbx_strand_id
1 'polypeptide(L)'
;MIMKYLLLTLVLILPAAAQADSFQTEWDTYCNKVKSCALDQMGQTEMPEGMREMMMGTMNKMCASVKKSFDAAANSEHQEIIEAGARCLRSLHQKSCAQLMGGDAGMHQTSECQKYRELAESYQ
;
A
#
# COMPACT_ATOMS: atom_id res chain seq x y z
N MET A 1 -32.22 46.54 16.04
CA MET A 1 -31.59 45.22 16.26
C MET A 1 -31.34 44.52 14.92
N ILE A 2 -30.50 45.05 14.03
CA ILE A 2 -30.32 44.52 12.65
C ILE A 2 -28.83 44.54 12.22
N MET A 3 -27.89 44.42 13.18
CA MET A 3 -26.45 44.53 12.87
C MET A 3 -25.59 43.59 13.70
N LYS A 4 -25.94 42.29 13.71
CA LYS A 4 -25.18 41.28 14.48
C LYS A 4 -25.05 39.92 13.81
N TYR A 5 -25.56 39.75 12.59
CA TYR A 5 -25.52 38.46 11.87
C TYR A 5 -24.80 38.53 10.52
N LEU A 6 -23.92 39.53 10.33
CA LEU A 6 -23.07 39.68 9.14
C LEU A 6 -21.74 38.89 9.25
N LEU A 7 -21.64 37.99 10.24
CA LEU A 7 -20.51 37.09 10.45
C LEU A 7 -20.98 35.63 10.35
N LEU A 8 -21.84 35.31 9.37
CA LEU A 8 -22.09 33.92 9.01
C LEU A 8 -20.92 33.45 8.14
N THR A 9 -19.84 33.10 8.85
CA THR A 9 -18.79 32.17 8.48
C THR A 9 -18.97 31.50 7.12
N LEU A 10 -18.33 32.06 6.11
CA LEU A 10 -17.95 31.37 4.90
C LEU A 10 -16.89 30.33 5.30
N VAL A 11 -17.34 29.17 5.78
CA VAL A 11 -16.49 28.01 5.98
C VAL A 11 -16.04 27.60 4.59
N LEU A 12 -14.82 28.03 4.23
CA LEU A 12 -14.05 27.48 3.14
C LEU A 12 -14.03 25.96 3.32
N ILE A 13 -14.86 25.27 2.55
CA ILE A 13 -14.72 23.85 2.28
C ILE A 13 -13.41 23.74 1.51
N LEU A 14 -12.30 23.66 2.23
CA LEU A 14 -11.05 23.20 1.65
C LEU A 14 -11.38 21.83 1.05
N PRO A 15 -11.23 21.62 -0.27
CA PRO A 15 -11.14 20.26 -0.75
C PRO A 15 -9.95 19.70 0.02
N ALA A 16 -10.21 18.75 0.92
CA ALA A 16 -9.16 17.88 1.37
C ALA A 16 -8.56 17.36 0.07
N ALA A 17 -7.34 17.80 -0.25
CA ALA A 17 -6.55 17.14 -1.25
C ALA A 17 -6.46 15.72 -0.72
N ALA A 18 -7.36 14.86 -1.18
CA ALA A 18 -7.18 13.44 -1.13
C ALA A 18 -5.84 13.27 -1.81
N GLN A 19 -4.79 13.10 -1.00
CA GLN A 19 -3.50 12.69 -1.50
C GLN A 19 -3.83 11.37 -2.16
N ALA A 20 -3.98 11.42 -3.48
CA ALA A 20 -4.03 10.24 -4.32
C ALA A 20 -2.61 9.69 -4.24
N ASP A 21 -2.30 9.06 -3.10
CA ASP A 21 -1.05 8.34 -2.95
C ASP A 21 -1.07 7.30 -4.05
N SER A 22 -0.17 7.49 -5.00
CA SER A 22 -0.14 6.66 -6.18
C SER A 22 0.08 5.21 -5.74
N PHE A 23 -0.51 4.27 -6.45
CA PHE A 23 -0.26 2.85 -6.24
C PHE A 23 1.24 2.55 -6.13
N GLN A 24 2.07 3.25 -6.92
CA GLN A 24 3.52 3.09 -6.88
C GLN A 24 4.12 3.46 -5.52
N THR A 25 3.70 4.58 -4.93
CA THR A 25 4.16 5.02 -3.61
C THR A 25 3.79 4.03 -2.51
N GLU A 26 2.56 3.53 -2.54
CA GLU A 26 2.09 2.53 -1.56
C GLU A 26 2.77 1.18 -1.77
N TRP A 27 3.07 0.81 -3.02
CA TRP A 27 3.80 -0.41 -3.36
C TRP A 27 5.24 -0.37 -2.84
N ASP A 28 5.96 0.73 -3.05
CA ASP A 28 7.34 0.88 -2.58
C ASP A 28 7.41 0.82 -1.05
N THR A 29 6.44 1.48 -0.38
CA THR A 29 6.30 1.46 1.07
C THR A 29 6.03 0.04 1.58
N TYR A 30 5.07 -0.66 0.98
CA TYR A 30 4.75 -2.04 1.34
C TYR A 30 5.91 -3.01 1.06
N CYS A 31 6.58 -2.89 -0.09
CA CYS A 31 7.75 -3.70 -0.43
C CYS A 31 8.86 -3.55 0.62
N ASN A 32 9.16 -2.31 1.04
CA ASN A 32 10.17 -2.05 2.06
C ASN A 32 9.79 -2.67 3.40
N LYS A 33 8.51 -2.63 3.76
CA LYS A 33 7.98 -3.29 4.97
C LYS A 33 8.18 -4.81 4.90
N VAL A 34 7.81 -5.46 3.80
CA VAL A 34 7.98 -6.92 3.65
C VAL A 34 9.46 -7.32 3.71
N LYS A 35 10.36 -6.55 3.07
CA LYS A 35 11.81 -6.74 3.19
C LYS A 35 12.30 -6.66 4.64
N SER A 36 11.86 -5.62 5.35
CA SER A 36 12.20 -5.47 6.77
C SER A 36 11.66 -6.62 7.62
N CYS A 37 10.43 -7.08 7.36
CA CYS A 37 9.82 -8.18 8.10
C CYS A 37 10.52 -9.51 7.84
N ALA A 38 10.95 -9.77 6.61
CA ALA A 38 11.74 -10.95 6.30
C ALA A 38 13.10 -10.91 7.02
N LEU A 39 13.79 -9.75 7.00
CA LEU A 39 15.04 -9.58 7.74
C LEU A 39 14.87 -9.78 9.25
N ASP A 40 13.80 -9.25 9.84
CA ASP A 40 13.50 -9.41 11.27
C ASP A 40 13.24 -10.88 11.63
N GLN A 41 12.47 -11.59 10.80
CA GLN A 41 12.23 -13.02 10.98
C GLN A 41 13.51 -13.87 10.84
N MET A 42 14.43 -13.44 9.99
CA MET A 42 15.73 -14.08 9.80
C MET A 42 16.77 -13.67 10.83
N GLY A 43 16.61 -12.51 11.48
CA GLY A 43 17.53 -11.92 12.45
C GLY A 43 17.78 -12.77 13.71
N GLN A 44 17.05 -13.87 13.88
CA GLN A 44 17.38 -14.92 14.86
C GLN A 44 18.49 -15.88 14.41
N THR A 45 19.02 -15.72 13.18
CA THR A 45 20.10 -16.54 12.63
C THR A 45 21.25 -15.61 12.20
N GLU A 46 22.46 -15.80 12.73
CA GLU A 46 23.63 -15.04 12.29
C GLU A 46 23.93 -15.36 10.81
N MET A 47 23.52 -14.46 9.92
CA MET A 47 23.72 -14.60 8.49
C MET A 47 24.96 -13.80 8.04
N PRO A 48 25.89 -14.43 7.29
CA PRO A 48 27.01 -13.73 6.66
C PRO A 48 26.53 -12.58 5.77
N GLU A 49 27.27 -11.48 5.75
CA GLU A 49 26.88 -10.24 5.04
C GLU A 49 26.59 -10.47 3.55
N GLY A 50 27.45 -11.22 2.85
CA GLY A 50 27.23 -11.54 1.43
C GLY A 50 25.95 -12.34 1.14
N MET A 51 25.47 -13.13 2.11
CA MET A 51 24.20 -13.86 1.98
C MET A 51 23.01 -12.91 2.19
N ARG A 52 23.11 -11.97 3.14
CA ARG A 52 22.11 -10.92 3.36
C ARG A 52 21.93 -10.06 2.11
N GLU A 53 23.02 -9.64 1.48
CA GLU A 53 22.98 -8.85 0.24
C GLU A 53 22.32 -9.59 -0.91
N MET A 54 22.63 -10.88 -1.07
CA MET A 54 22.02 -11.72 -2.11
C MET A 54 20.50 -11.85 -1.93
N MET A 55 20.04 -12.05 -0.69
CA MET A 55 18.62 -12.12 -0.36
C MET A 55 17.91 -10.79 -0.63
N MET A 56 18.48 -9.67 -0.17
CA MET A 56 17.93 -8.34 -0.42
C MET A 56 17.88 -8.02 -1.92
N GLY A 57 18.90 -8.40 -2.68
CA GLY A 57 18.91 -8.30 -4.14
C GLY A 57 17.77 -9.08 -4.79
N THR A 58 17.45 -10.26 -4.29
CA THR A 58 16.34 -11.09 -4.78
C THR A 58 14.99 -10.45 -4.46
N MET A 59 14.79 -9.99 -3.22
CA MET A 59 13.55 -9.32 -2.82
C MET A 59 13.32 -8.03 -3.60
N ASN A 60 14.37 -7.24 -3.87
CA ASN A 60 14.28 -6.04 -4.70
C ASN A 60 13.81 -6.37 -6.13
N LYS A 61 14.33 -7.45 -6.73
CA LYS A 61 13.87 -7.91 -8.06
C LYS A 61 12.42 -8.35 -8.05
N MET A 62 11.98 -9.06 -7.01
CA MET A 62 10.58 -9.47 -6.86
C MET A 62 9.66 -8.24 -6.76
N CYS A 63 10.01 -7.26 -5.92
CA CYS A 63 9.24 -6.03 -5.80
C CYS A 63 9.16 -5.25 -7.11
N ALA A 64 10.27 -5.14 -7.84
CA ALA A 64 10.31 -4.46 -9.13
C ALA A 64 9.45 -5.18 -10.18
N SER A 65 9.44 -6.51 -10.17
CA SER A 65 8.63 -7.31 -11.10
C SER A 65 7.14 -7.06 -10.91
N VAL A 66 6.65 -7.07 -9.67
CA VAL A 66 5.22 -6.81 -9.40
C VAL A 66 4.88 -5.36 -9.72
N LYS A 67 5.73 -4.41 -9.33
CA LYS A 67 5.54 -2.99 -9.66
C LYS A 67 5.35 -2.78 -11.17
N LYS A 68 6.19 -3.43 -11.98
CA LYS A 68 6.11 -3.34 -13.45
C LYS A 68 4.79 -3.87 -14.02
N SER A 69 4.21 -4.91 -13.42
CA SER A 69 2.91 -5.43 -13.84
C SER A 69 1.79 -4.40 -13.64
N PHE A 70 1.85 -3.61 -12.57
CA PHE A 70 0.88 -2.53 -12.34
C PHE A 70 1.15 -1.30 -13.21
N ASP A 71 2.41 -0.96 -13.46
CA ASP A 71 2.75 0.14 -14.38
C ASP A 71 2.26 -0.16 -15.81
N ALA A 72 2.27 -1.43 -16.24
CA ALA A 72 1.70 -1.86 -17.51
C ALA A 72 0.17 -1.86 -17.55
N ALA A 73 -0.49 -1.90 -16.37
CA ALA A 73 -1.94 -1.87 -16.22
C ALA A 73 -2.49 -0.48 -15.88
N ALA A 74 -1.61 0.50 -15.61
CA ALA A 74 -1.93 1.87 -15.26
C ALA A 74 -2.40 2.67 -16.49
N ASN A 75 -3.50 2.23 -17.09
CA ASN A 75 -4.23 2.96 -18.12
C ASN A 75 -5.30 3.80 -17.41
N SER A 76 -5.60 5.00 -17.91
CA SER A 76 -6.60 5.89 -17.28
C SER A 76 -7.99 5.29 -17.14
N GLU A 77 -8.32 4.25 -17.92
CA GLU A 77 -9.61 3.54 -17.89
C GLU A 77 -9.79 2.63 -16.67
N HIS A 78 -8.70 2.37 -15.91
CA HIS A 78 -8.68 1.46 -14.76
C HIS A 78 -8.29 2.17 -13.47
N GLN A 79 -8.50 3.49 -13.37
CA GLN A 79 -8.08 4.27 -12.21
C GLN A 79 -8.70 3.77 -10.89
N GLU A 80 -9.96 3.32 -10.91
CA GLU A 80 -10.66 2.84 -9.71
C GLU A 80 -9.97 1.61 -9.08
N ILE A 81 -9.56 0.64 -9.91
CA ILE A 81 -8.86 -0.56 -9.43
C ILE A 81 -7.45 -0.24 -8.95
N ILE A 82 -6.76 0.72 -9.57
CA ILE A 82 -5.45 1.21 -9.13
C ILE A 82 -5.57 1.87 -7.75
N GLU A 83 -6.57 2.70 -7.52
CA GLU A 83 -6.82 3.34 -6.23
C GLU A 83 -7.24 2.33 -5.15
N ALA A 84 -8.06 1.33 -5.49
CA ALA A 84 -8.41 0.25 -4.58
C ALA A 84 -7.17 -0.55 -4.17
N GLY A 85 -6.25 -0.81 -5.11
CA GLY A 85 -4.97 -1.45 -4.84
C GLY A 85 -4.08 -0.63 -3.89
N ALA A 86 -4.00 0.69 -4.10
CA ALA A 86 -3.25 1.59 -3.23
C ALA A 86 -3.80 1.57 -1.78
N ARG A 87 -5.12 1.60 -1.61
CA ARG A 87 -5.78 1.49 -0.29
C ARG A 87 -5.49 0.14 0.38
N CYS A 88 -5.51 -0.95 -0.38
CA CYS A 88 -5.13 -2.27 0.13
C CYS A 88 -3.68 -2.26 0.66
N LEU A 89 -2.71 -1.80 -0.13
CA LEU A 89 -1.30 -1.74 0.27
C LEU A 89 -1.07 -0.90 1.52
N ARG A 90 -1.72 0.27 1.63
CA ARG A 90 -1.67 1.11 2.83
C ARG A 90 -2.17 0.38 4.08
N SER A 91 -3.29 -0.32 3.95
CA SER A 91 -3.87 -1.08 5.06
C SER A 91 -2.95 -2.22 5.53
N LEU A 92 -2.19 -2.82 4.60
CA LEU A 92 -1.20 -3.84 4.92
C LEU A 92 0.05 -3.24 5.57
N HIS A 93 0.51 -2.07 5.14
CA HIS A 93 1.66 -1.39 5.75
C HIS A 93 1.47 -1.13 7.26
N GLN A 94 0.23 -0.92 7.70
CA GLN A 94 -0.12 -0.70 9.10
C GLN A 94 -0.04 -1.97 9.97
N LYS A 95 0.06 -3.16 9.37
CA LYS A 95 0.17 -4.43 10.11
C LYS A 95 1.59 -4.65 10.65
N SER A 96 1.68 -5.37 11.76
CA SER A 96 2.96 -5.88 12.29
C SER A 96 3.55 -6.99 11.40
N CYS A 97 4.85 -7.26 11.53
CA CYS A 97 5.49 -8.33 10.76
C CYS A 97 4.91 -9.72 11.05
N ALA A 98 4.52 -10.00 12.29
CA ALA A 98 3.79 -11.23 12.64
C ALA A 98 2.44 -11.34 11.91
N GLN A 99 1.74 -10.21 11.76
CA GLN A 99 0.47 -10.12 11.01
C GLN A 99 0.64 -10.05 9.49
N LEU A 100 1.86 -9.93 8.96
CA LEU A 100 2.12 -9.91 7.51
C LEU A 100 2.74 -11.23 7.04
N MET A 101 3.64 -11.79 7.85
CA MET A 101 4.42 -12.99 7.53
C MET A 101 3.83 -14.28 8.12
N GLY A 102 2.79 -14.17 8.95
CA GLY A 102 2.08 -15.34 9.50
C GLY A 102 1.31 -16.13 8.44
N GLY A 103 1.04 -17.41 8.72
CA GLY A 103 0.42 -18.36 7.79
C GLY A 103 -0.95 -17.97 7.20
N ASP A 104 -1.63 -16.99 7.80
CA ASP A 104 -2.95 -16.50 7.37
C ASP A 104 -2.93 -15.06 6.77
N ALA A 105 -1.77 -14.43 6.57
CA ALA A 105 -1.66 -13.01 6.89
C ALA A 105 -1.33 -12.01 5.74
N GLY A 106 -0.98 -12.42 4.53
CA GLY A 106 -0.43 -11.48 3.53
C GLY A 106 -1.44 -10.52 2.87
N MET A 107 -2.58 -11.01 2.37
CA MET A 107 -3.51 -10.21 1.54
C MET A 107 -4.99 -10.32 1.94
N HIS A 108 -5.34 -11.20 2.88
CA HIS A 108 -6.75 -11.55 3.15
C HIS A 108 -7.40 -10.81 4.33
N GLN A 109 -6.67 -9.93 5.02
CA GLN A 109 -7.07 -9.51 6.37
C GLN A 109 -7.44 -8.03 6.54
N THR A 110 -7.74 -7.31 5.46
CA THR A 110 -8.29 -5.95 5.57
C THR A 110 -9.48 -5.79 4.64
N SER A 111 -10.42 -4.95 5.07
CA SER A 111 -11.59 -4.59 4.26
C SER A 111 -11.21 -3.94 2.93
N GLU A 112 -10.08 -3.24 2.90
CA GLU A 112 -9.53 -2.55 1.74
C GLU A 112 -9.03 -3.54 0.70
N CYS A 113 -8.29 -4.57 1.14
CA CYS A 113 -7.85 -5.65 0.26
C CYS A 113 -8.99 -6.54 -0.20
N GLN A 114 -10.04 -6.70 0.61
CA GLN A 114 -11.27 -7.37 0.16
C GLN A 114 -11.94 -6.60 -0.99
N LYS A 115 -12.16 -5.29 -0.82
CA LYS A 115 -12.74 -4.44 -1.87
C LYS A 115 -11.92 -4.43 -3.15
N TYR A 116 -10.59 -4.39 -3.03
CA TYR A 116 -9.71 -4.50 -4.19
C TYR A 116 -9.90 -5.82 -4.95
N ARG A 117 -10.04 -6.96 -4.25
CA ARG A 117 -10.29 -8.25 -4.89
C ARG A 117 -11.65 -8.33 -5.57
N GLU A 118 -12.71 -7.90 -4.87
CA GLU A 118 -14.06 -7.86 -5.43
C GLU A 118 -14.11 -7.02 -6.70
N LEU A 119 -13.41 -5.88 -6.70
CA LEU A 119 -13.28 -5.04 -7.88
C LEU A 119 -12.45 -5.73 -8.97
N ALA A 120 -11.32 -6.34 -8.65
CA ALA A 120 -10.48 -7.06 -9.61
C ALA A 120 -11.22 -8.22 -10.30
N GLU A 121 -12.11 -8.92 -9.59
CA GLU A 121 -12.97 -9.97 -10.15
C GLU A 121 -13.94 -9.43 -11.21
N SER A 122 -14.37 -8.17 -11.11
CA SER A 122 -15.24 -7.54 -12.12
C SER A 122 -14.55 -7.14 -13.43
N TYR A 123 -13.21 -7.20 -13.48
CA TYR A 123 -12.42 -6.95 -14.69
C TYR A 123 -11.98 -8.23 -15.42
N GLN A 124 -12.43 -9.41 -14.94
CA GLN A 124 -12.24 -10.71 -15.61
C GLN A 124 -13.34 -10.98 -16.64
#